data_AF-A0A514ZZB1-F1
#
_entry.id   AF-A0A514ZZB1-F1
#
_cell.length_a   1.000
_cell.length_b   1.000
_cell.length_c   1.000
_cell.angle_alpha   90.00
_cell.angle_beta   90.00
_cell.angle_gamma   90.00
#
_symmetry.space_group_name_H-M   'P 1'
#
loop_
_entity.id
_entity.type
_entity.pdbx_description
1 polymer ?
#
loop_
_entity_poly.entity_id
_entity_poly.type
_entity_poly.pdbx_seq_one_letter_code
_entity_poly.pdbx_strand_id
1 'polypeptide(L)'
;MQQTADKELSDYLSTIEKYYPLELIPDGISLKLTHEEFLALFPAQLKRAWKEAEAAAGEWTKLVERIKEKSWIQFIRNHELMTRQAYKLIIGIKQENLEPGCSIVVFLSFIGKKIGLLYVDLNAPLSNQRPVYDYSRNPNRARPITYASYFPFTKSHELYISELLTEITSLFPEFTLFDNQLADYKVNTIQTEEDSYLNIDLFMVFFERGLPAGV
;
A
#
# COMPACT_ATOMS: atom_id res chain seq x y z
N MET A 1 -11.12 -3.39 23.51
CA MET A 1 -10.24 -2.69 22.55
C MET A 1 -8.89 -3.41 22.42
N GLN A 2 -8.11 -3.60 23.50
CA GLN A 2 -6.78 -4.21 23.42
C GLN A 2 -6.77 -5.66 22.84
N GLN A 3 -7.68 -6.53 23.30
CA GLN A 3 -7.82 -7.90 22.76
C GLN A 3 -8.20 -7.96 21.27
N THR A 4 -8.89 -6.94 20.75
CA THR A 4 -9.30 -6.88 19.34
C THR A 4 -8.11 -6.48 18.46
N ALA A 5 -7.34 -5.47 18.90
CA ALA A 5 -6.12 -5.05 18.22
C ALA A 5 -5.06 -6.16 18.20
N ASP A 6 -4.93 -6.93 19.29
CA ASP A 6 -4.00 -8.07 19.35
C ASP A 6 -4.39 -9.18 18.36
N LYS A 7 -5.69 -9.42 18.17
CA LYS A 7 -6.19 -10.39 17.21
C LYS A 7 -5.97 -9.92 15.77
N GLU A 8 -6.31 -8.67 15.45
CA GLU A 8 -6.13 -8.11 14.10
C GLU A 8 -4.66 -8.09 13.71
N LEU A 9 -3.78 -7.67 14.61
CA LEU A 9 -2.33 -7.74 14.40
C LEU A 9 -1.87 -9.19 14.15
N SER A 10 -2.34 -10.15 14.95
CA SER A 10 -2.02 -11.57 14.74
C SER A 10 -2.48 -12.08 13.36
N ASP A 11 -3.66 -11.66 12.90
CA ASP A 11 -4.19 -12.02 11.59
C ASP A 11 -3.33 -11.43 10.46
N TYR A 12 -2.86 -10.19 10.62
CA TYR A 12 -1.92 -9.56 9.69
C TYR A 12 -0.58 -10.28 9.63
N LEU A 13 0.03 -10.59 10.78
CA LEU A 13 1.32 -11.28 10.85
C LEU A 13 1.22 -12.70 10.26
N SER A 14 0.16 -13.45 10.58
CA SER A 14 -0.09 -14.76 9.98
C SER A 14 -0.33 -14.68 8.47
N THR A 15 -0.91 -13.58 7.99
CA THR A 15 -1.01 -13.33 6.55
C THR A 15 0.38 -13.13 5.96
N ILE A 16 1.23 -12.29 6.55
CA ILE A 16 2.59 -12.05 6.05
C ILE A 16 3.39 -13.36 5.94
N GLU A 17 3.36 -14.20 6.98
CA GLU A 17 4.05 -15.49 7.00
C GLU A 17 3.68 -16.43 5.85
N LYS A 18 2.44 -16.34 5.36
CA LYS A 18 1.97 -17.17 4.24
C LYS A 18 2.54 -16.72 2.89
N TYR A 19 2.87 -15.44 2.75
CA TYR A 19 3.24 -14.82 1.47
C TYR A 19 4.73 -14.52 1.37
N TYR A 20 5.37 -14.19 2.49
CA TYR A 20 6.77 -13.80 2.53
C TYR A 20 7.58 -14.76 3.40
N PRO A 21 8.78 -15.17 2.93
CA PRO A 21 9.71 -15.87 3.81
C PRO A 21 10.19 -14.91 4.90
N LEU A 22 10.07 -15.33 6.16
CA LEU A 22 10.58 -14.58 7.32
C LEU A 22 12.10 -14.73 7.50
N GLU A 23 12.74 -15.65 6.76
CA GLU A 23 14.19 -15.79 6.74
C GLU A 23 14.75 -15.06 5.52
N LEU A 24 15.72 -14.16 5.76
CA LEU A 24 16.46 -13.50 4.70
C LEU A 24 17.21 -14.55 3.88
N ILE A 25 16.98 -14.55 2.58
CA ILE A 25 17.85 -15.26 1.64
C ILE A 25 19.23 -14.59 1.76
N PRO A 26 20.29 -15.32 2.15
CA PRO A 26 21.61 -14.73 2.34
C PRO A 26 22.05 -13.91 1.13
N ASP A 27 22.60 -12.71 1.36
CA ASP A 27 23.01 -11.75 0.32
C ASP A 27 23.96 -12.33 -0.76
N GLY A 28 24.64 -13.45 -0.46
CA GLY A 28 25.50 -14.16 -1.42
C GLY A 28 24.79 -15.17 -2.33
N ILE A 29 23.53 -15.52 -2.05
CA ILE A 29 22.70 -16.42 -2.86
C ILE A 29 21.98 -15.64 -3.96
N SER A 30 21.41 -14.46 -3.64
CA SER A 30 20.72 -13.62 -4.64
C SER A 30 21.63 -13.18 -5.79
N LEU A 31 22.91 -12.94 -5.51
CA LEU A 31 23.93 -12.61 -6.53
C LEU A 31 24.29 -13.77 -7.47
N LYS A 32 23.92 -15.01 -7.13
CA LYS A 32 24.23 -16.22 -7.92
C LYS A 32 23.04 -16.78 -8.69
N LEU A 33 21.84 -16.37 -8.31
CA LEU A 33 20.59 -16.81 -8.94
C LEU A 33 20.21 -15.82 -10.03
N THR A 34 19.68 -16.34 -11.13
CA THR A 34 18.90 -15.52 -12.07
C THR A 34 17.65 -14.99 -11.38
N HIS A 35 17.06 -13.93 -11.94
CA HIS A 35 15.81 -13.38 -11.41
C HIS A 35 14.70 -14.44 -11.35
N GLU A 36 14.57 -15.31 -12.36
CA GLU A 36 13.56 -16.39 -12.35
C GLU A 36 13.82 -17.43 -11.26
N GLU A 37 15.08 -17.82 -11.05
CA GLU A 37 15.46 -18.73 -9.96
C GLU A 37 15.20 -18.11 -8.59
N PHE A 38 15.40 -16.81 -8.44
CA PHE A 38 15.06 -16.08 -7.23
C PHE A 38 13.55 -16.03 -6.98
N LEU A 39 12.75 -15.71 -8.01
CA LEU A 39 11.28 -15.76 -7.93
C LEU A 39 10.75 -17.16 -7.62
N ALA A 40 11.47 -18.21 -8.04
CA ALA A 40 11.10 -19.58 -7.75
C ALA A 40 11.12 -19.89 -6.24
N LEU A 41 11.94 -19.19 -5.45
CA LEU A 41 12.04 -19.36 -3.99
C LEU A 41 10.81 -18.85 -3.23
N PHE A 42 9.97 -18.01 -3.85
CA PHE A 42 8.81 -17.46 -3.16
C PHE A 42 7.67 -18.47 -2.97
N PRO A 43 6.89 -18.34 -1.87
CA PRO A 43 5.73 -19.19 -1.59
C PRO A 43 4.71 -19.22 -2.73
N ALA A 44 4.03 -20.36 -2.87
CA ALA A 44 2.98 -20.54 -3.89
C ALA A 44 1.83 -19.53 -3.73
N GLN A 45 1.55 -19.11 -2.50
CA GLN A 45 0.52 -18.13 -2.15
C GLN A 45 0.83 -16.75 -2.73
N LEU A 46 2.10 -16.32 -2.71
CA LEU A 46 2.51 -15.07 -3.34
C LEU A 46 2.37 -15.14 -4.86
N LYS A 47 2.82 -16.25 -5.46
CA LYS A 47 2.65 -16.50 -6.90
C LYS A 47 1.17 -16.53 -7.31
N ARG A 48 0.28 -17.01 -6.42
CA ARG A 48 -1.16 -16.97 -6.64
C ARG A 48 -1.69 -15.53 -6.60
N ALA A 49 -1.26 -14.72 -5.62
CA ALA A 49 -1.61 -13.30 -5.58
C ALA A 49 -1.17 -12.56 -6.86
N TRP A 50 -0.02 -12.90 -7.45
CA TRP A 50 0.42 -12.32 -8.73
C TRP A 50 -0.56 -12.62 -9.86
N LYS A 51 -0.96 -13.89 -9.99
CA LYS A 51 -1.94 -14.30 -11.02
C LYS A 51 -3.31 -13.67 -10.80
N GLU A 52 -3.73 -13.54 -9.54
CA GLU A 52 -4.99 -12.86 -9.20
C GLU A 52 -4.92 -11.37 -9.56
N ALA A 53 -3.78 -10.71 -9.32
CA ALA A 53 -3.55 -9.33 -9.73
C ALA A 53 -3.60 -9.19 -11.26
N GLU A 54 -2.84 -10.00 -12.00
CA GLU A 54 -2.87 -9.97 -13.47
C GLU A 54 -4.29 -10.17 -14.05
N ALA A 55 -5.07 -11.08 -13.47
CA ALA A 55 -6.44 -11.35 -13.89
C ALA A 55 -7.40 -10.18 -13.63
N ALA A 56 -7.09 -9.29 -12.69
CA ALA A 56 -7.91 -8.18 -12.25
C ALA A 56 -7.68 -6.87 -13.03
N ALA A 57 -6.79 -6.86 -14.04
CA ALA A 57 -6.45 -5.67 -14.81
C ALA A 57 -7.68 -4.99 -15.46
N GLY A 58 -8.64 -5.79 -15.93
CA GLY A 58 -9.88 -5.29 -16.52
C GLY A 58 -10.78 -4.57 -15.52
N GLU A 59 -10.99 -5.16 -14.35
CA GLU A 59 -11.73 -4.58 -13.22
C GLU A 59 -11.03 -3.33 -12.69
N TRP A 60 -9.70 -3.35 -12.58
CA TRP A 60 -8.92 -2.20 -12.17
C TRP A 60 -9.07 -1.03 -13.14
N THR A 61 -9.01 -1.30 -14.45
CA THR A 61 -9.23 -0.26 -15.49
C THR A 61 -10.61 0.38 -15.35
N LYS A 62 -11.66 -0.44 -15.17
CA LYS A 62 -13.03 0.06 -14.96
C LYS A 62 -13.14 0.90 -13.68
N LEU A 63 -12.48 0.50 -12.60
CA LEU A 63 -12.45 1.26 -11.35
C LEU A 63 -11.84 2.65 -11.58
N VAL A 64 -10.69 2.71 -12.25
CA VAL A 64 -10.00 3.97 -12.55
C VAL A 64 -10.88 4.89 -13.39
N GLU A 65 -11.62 4.36 -14.37
CA GLU A 65 -12.57 5.14 -15.18
C GLU A 65 -13.72 5.70 -14.33
N ARG A 66 -14.36 4.90 -13.49
CA ARG A 66 -15.43 5.37 -12.58
C ARG A 66 -14.95 6.43 -11.61
N ILE A 67 -13.74 6.27 -11.09
CA ILE A 67 -13.14 7.25 -10.20
C ILE A 67 -12.87 8.55 -10.98
N LYS A 68 -12.32 8.50 -12.20
CA LYS A 68 -12.06 9.71 -13.03
C LYS A 68 -13.29 10.61 -13.24
N GLU A 69 -14.49 10.06 -13.21
CA GLU A 69 -15.74 10.80 -13.41
C GLU A 69 -16.17 11.62 -12.18
N LYS A 70 -15.55 11.43 -11.02
CA LYS A 70 -15.93 12.14 -9.79
C LYS A 70 -15.58 13.63 -9.89
N SER A 71 -16.56 14.48 -9.56
CA SER A 71 -16.47 15.93 -9.75
C SER A 71 -15.39 16.62 -8.90
N TRP A 72 -15.03 16.03 -7.76
CA TRP A 72 -14.03 16.54 -6.82
C TRP A 72 -12.57 16.15 -7.19
N ILE A 73 -12.36 15.38 -8.26
CA ILE A 73 -11.03 14.94 -8.68
C ILE A 73 -10.37 15.97 -9.61
N GLN A 74 -9.14 16.36 -9.27
CA GLN A 74 -8.30 17.22 -10.09
C GLN A 74 -7.46 16.43 -11.09
N PHE A 75 -6.82 15.35 -10.64
CA PHE A 75 -5.99 14.49 -11.48
C PHE A 75 -5.96 13.07 -10.93
N ILE A 76 -5.60 12.13 -11.80
CA ILE A 76 -5.36 10.74 -11.43
C ILE A 76 -4.05 10.27 -12.05
N ARG A 77 -3.24 9.56 -11.26
CA ARG A 77 -2.09 8.80 -11.75
C ARG A 77 -2.31 7.33 -11.42
N ASN A 78 -2.49 6.54 -12.47
CA ASN A 78 -2.69 5.11 -12.39
C ASN A 78 -1.33 4.41 -12.43
N HIS A 79 -1.03 3.62 -11.40
CA HIS A 79 0.12 2.74 -11.34
C HIS A 79 -0.40 1.29 -11.29
N GLU A 80 -0.73 0.80 -12.48
CA GLU A 80 -1.11 -0.59 -12.69
C GLU A 80 0.10 -1.50 -12.44
N LEU A 81 -0.09 -2.61 -11.72
CA LEU A 81 0.95 -3.54 -11.26
C LEU A 81 2.19 -2.79 -10.75
N MET A 82 1.99 -1.86 -9.81
CA MET A 82 3.10 -1.16 -9.15
C MET A 82 4.11 -2.16 -8.57
N THR A 83 3.58 -3.26 -8.03
CA THR A 83 4.30 -4.52 -7.83
C THR A 83 3.45 -5.63 -8.45
N ARG A 84 3.99 -6.85 -8.55
CA ARG A 84 3.25 -7.99 -9.14
C ARG A 84 1.94 -8.33 -8.42
N GLN A 85 1.81 -7.94 -7.16
CA GLN A 85 0.65 -8.23 -6.32
C GLN A 85 -0.20 -7.01 -5.96
N ALA A 86 0.13 -5.81 -6.42
CA ALA A 86 -0.53 -4.60 -5.95
C ALA A 86 -0.75 -3.54 -7.03
N TYR A 87 -1.92 -2.93 -6.98
CA TYR A 87 -2.26 -1.73 -7.73
C TYR A 87 -2.17 -0.48 -6.86
N LYS A 88 -1.90 0.66 -7.50
CA LYS A 88 -1.89 1.96 -6.85
C LYS A 88 -2.55 3.01 -7.73
N LEU A 89 -3.38 3.85 -7.10
CA LEU A 89 -4.01 5.00 -7.71
C LEU A 89 -3.71 6.24 -6.87
N ILE A 90 -3.08 7.25 -7.46
CA ILE A 90 -2.90 8.55 -6.81
C ILE A 90 -4.00 9.47 -7.34
N ILE A 91 -4.81 10.01 -6.43
CA ILE A 91 -5.96 10.85 -6.73
C ILE A 91 -5.69 12.23 -6.14
N GLY A 92 -5.46 13.22 -7.00
CA GLY A 92 -5.40 14.61 -6.58
C GLY A 92 -6.81 15.17 -6.38
N ILE A 93 -7.07 15.74 -5.21
CA ILE A 93 -8.36 16.35 -4.88
C ILE A 93 -8.35 17.81 -5.32
N LYS A 94 -9.43 18.28 -5.97
CA LYS A 94 -9.61 19.70 -6.26
C LYS A 94 -9.59 20.50 -4.98
N GLN A 95 -8.80 21.55 -4.96
CA GLN A 95 -8.79 22.48 -3.84
C GLN A 95 -10.11 23.26 -3.82
N GLU A 96 -10.96 22.98 -2.83
CA GLU A 96 -12.17 23.75 -2.55
C GLU A 96 -11.95 24.55 -1.24
N ASN A 97 -12.22 25.85 -1.27
CA ASN A 97 -11.94 26.79 -0.16
C ASN A 97 -10.44 26.91 0.19
N LEU A 98 -10.14 27.32 1.43
CA LEU A 98 -8.78 27.45 1.98
C LEU A 98 -8.17 26.11 2.45
N GLU A 99 -8.76 24.96 2.10
CA GLU A 99 -8.19 23.66 2.45
C GLU A 99 -6.89 23.41 1.67
N PRO A 100 -5.86 22.77 2.26
CA PRO A 100 -4.62 22.47 1.54
C PRO A 100 -4.86 21.45 0.43
N GLY A 101 -4.15 21.61 -0.70
CA GLY A 101 -4.15 20.61 -1.76
C GLY A 101 -3.67 19.26 -1.22
N CYS A 102 -4.47 18.21 -1.42
CA CYS A 102 -4.20 16.87 -0.92
C CYS A 102 -4.37 15.83 -2.02
N SER A 103 -3.61 14.74 -1.92
CA SER A 103 -3.86 13.53 -2.69
C SER A 103 -4.24 12.36 -1.78
N ILE A 104 -5.23 11.58 -2.20
CA ILE A 104 -5.50 10.25 -1.64
C ILE A 104 -4.79 9.25 -2.53
N VAL A 105 -3.97 8.40 -1.92
CA VAL A 105 -3.35 7.26 -2.58
C VAL A 105 -4.10 6.01 -2.15
N VAL A 106 -4.71 5.35 -3.12
CA VAL A 106 -5.42 4.09 -2.94
C VAL A 106 -4.50 2.96 -3.37
N PHE A 107 -4.41 1.93 -2.54
CA PHE A 107 -3.71 0.70 -2.85
C PHE A 107 -4.67 -0.47 -2.84
N LEU A 108 -4.47 -1.39 -3.76
CA LEU A 108 -5.20 -2.66 -3.80
C LEU A 108 -4.18 -3.79 -3.79
N SER A 109 -4.08 -4.52 -2.68
CA SER A 109 -3.12 -5.62 -2.50
C SER A 109 -3.81 -6.96 -2.53
N PHE A 110 -3.36 -7.83 -3.43
CA PHE A 110 -3.81 -9.22 -3.53
C PHE A 110 -3.23 -10.10 -2.42
N ILE A 111 -2.30 -9.57 -1.61
CA ILE A 111 -1.88 -10.17 -0.35
C ILE A 111 -2.92 -9.86 0.71
N GLY A 112 -3.57 -10.89 1.24
CA GLY A 112 -4.63 -10.72 2.24
C GLY A 112 -5.86 -9.94 1.76
N LYS A 113 -5.94 -9.60 0.46
CA LYS A 113 -7.05 -8.88 -0.19
C LYS A 113 -7.39 -7.59 0.57
N LYS A 114 -6.41 -6.69 0.61
CA LYS A 114 -6.48 -5.47 1.40
C LYS A 114 -6.58 -4.22 0.54
N ILE A 115 -7.36 -3.25 1.01
CA ILE A 115 -7.43 -1.88 0.49
C ILE A 115 -6.61 -1.01 1.42
N GLY A 116 -5.58 -0.36 0.90
CA GLY A 116 -4.73 0.58 1.63
C GLY A 116 -5.07 2.01 1.25
N LEU A 117 -5.05 2.92 2.22
CA LEU A 117 -5.24 4.35 1.98
C LEU A 117 -4.11 5.15 2.64
N LEU A 118 -3.52 6.06 1.87
CA LEU A 118 -2.53 7.02 2.33
C LEU A 118 -2.93 8.42 1.88
N TYR A 119 -2.74 9.41 2.75
CA TYR A 119 -3.04 10.81 2.49
C TYR A 119 -1.75 11.58 2.34
N VAL A 120 -1.67 12.43 1.34
CA VAL A 120 -0.46 13.18 1.00
C VAL A 120 -0.80 14.66 0.95
N ASP A 121 -0.24 15.43 1.88
CA ASP A 121 -0.35 16.89 1.92
C ASP A 121 0.67 17.50 0.96
N LEU A 122 0.20 18.23 -0.06
CA LEU A 122 1.07 18.81 -1.08
C LEU A 122 1.75 20.10 -0.61
N ASN A 123 1.25 20.73 0.46
CA ASN A 123 1.59 22.10 0.83
C ASN A 123 2.24 22.24 2.22
N ALA A 124 2.15 21.24 3.10
CA ALA A 124 2.73 21.33 4.45
C ALA A 124 3.62 20.11 4.81
N PRO A 125 4.89 20.08 4.37
CA PRO A 125 5.81 18.97 4.62
C PRO A 125 6.27 18.77 6.08
N LEU A 126 5.54 19.29 7.07
CA LEU A 126 5.89 19.18 8.50
C LEU A 126 4.65 18.95 9.40
N SER A 127 3.49 18.61 8.82
CA SER A 127 2.23 18.53 9.58
C SER A 127 1.98 17.20 10.28
N ASN A 128 2.68 16.11 9.90
CA ASN A 128 2.40 14.80 10.45
C ASN A 128 3.28 14.42 11.66
N GLN A 129 2.64 14.16 12.80
CA GLN A 129 3.26 13.66 14.03
C GLN A 129 3.60 12.16 13.99
N ARG A 130 3.07 11.42 13.01
CA ARG A 130 3.36 10.00 12.74
C ARG A 130 3.81 9.81 11.29
N PRO A 131 5.03 10.24 10.94
CA PRO A 131 5.51 10.18 9.56
C PRO A 131 5.53 8.73 9.05
N VAL A 132 5.23 8.56 7.76
CA VAL A 132 5.41 7.26 7.10
C VAL A 132 6.89 7.07 6.78
N TYR A 133 7.43 5.88 6.99
CA TYR A 133 8.86 5.63 6.78
C TYR A 133 9.13 4.92 5.45
N ASP A 134 10.01 5.51 4.64
CA ASP A 134 10.52 4.87 3.42
C ASP A 134 11.81 4.10 3.73
N TYR A 135 11.76 2.77 3.57
CA TYR A 135 12.92 1.90 3.67
C TYR A 135 13.45 1.43 2.30
N SER A 136 12.70 1.66 1.21
CA SER A 136 13.07 1.20 -0.14
C SER A 136 14.34 1.87 -0.69
N ARG A 137 14.65 3.08 -0.22
CA ARG A 137 15.83 3.84 -0.70
C ARG A 137 17.12 3.51 0.05
N ASN A 138 17.00 2.96 1.26
CA ASN A 138 18.12 2.48 2.05
C ASN A 138 17.59 1.58 3.18
N PRO A 139 17.73 0.24 3.08
CA PRO A 139 17.18 -0.67 4.07
C PRO A 139 17.76 -0.46 5.48
N ASN A 140 18.91 0.23 5.59
CA ASN A 140 19.56 0.57 6.85
C ASN A 140 19.30 2.01 7.31
N ARG A 141 18.57 2.84 6.54
CA ARG A 141 18.27 4.24 6.88
C ARG A 141 16.88 4.66 6.39
N ALA A 142 15.89 4.48 7.25
CA ALA A 142 14.55 5.03 7.04
C ALA A 142 14.60 6.56 6.95
N ARG A 143 13.95 7.16 5.96
CA ARG A 143 13.67 8.61 5.96
C ARG A 143 12.20 8.84 6.27
N PRO A 144 11.86 9.68 7.27
CA PRO A 144 10.47 10.01 7.55
C PRO A 144 9.90 10.85 6.42
N ILE A 145 8.69 10.50 5.98
CA ILE A 145 7.89 11.27 5.04
C ILE A 145 6.82 11.98 5.84
N THR A 146 7.12 13.23 6.14
CA THR A 146 6.37 14.10 7.05
C THR A 146 5.15 14.74 6.40
N TYR A 147 4.99 14.61 5.09
CA TYR A 147 3.83 15.06 4.32
C TYR A 147 2.82 13.94 4.03
N ALA A 148 3.10 12.69 4.39
CA ALA A 148 2.20 11.55 4.18
C ALA A 148 1.66 11.03 5.51
N SER A 149 0.40 10.60 5.55
CA SER A 149 -0.31 10.11 6.73
C SER A 149 -1.18 8.89 6.41
N TYR A 150 -1.29 7.94 7.34
CA TYR A 150 -2.28 6.86 7.27
C TYR A 150 -3.69 7.32 7.67
N PHE A 151 -3.82 8.53 8.20
CA PHE A 151 -5.10 9.09 8.65
C PHE A 151 -5.50 10.31 7.82
N PRO A 152 -6.80 10.50 7.55
CA PRO A 152 -7.28 11.64 6.79
C PRO A 152 -6.89 12.97 7.45
N PHE A 153 -6.43 13.94 6.66
CA PHE A 153 -6.12 15.29 7.18
C PHE A 153 -7.37 16.15 7.46
N THR A 154 -8.49 15.91 6.77
CA THR A 154 -9.72 16.72 6.85
C THR A 154 -10.98 15.85 6.82
N LYS A 155 -12.12 16.41 7.25
CA LYS A 155 -13.42 15.73 7.15
C LYS A 155 -13.88 15.51 5.70
N SER A 156 -13.49 16.40 4.78
CA SER A 156 -13.76 16.25 3.35
C SER A 156 -13.15 14.96 2.82
N HIS A 157 -11.95 14.59 3.29
CA HIS A 157 -11.32 13.32 2.94
C HIS A 157 -12.15 12.11 3.39
N GLU A 158 -12.75 12.15 4.59
CA GLU A 158 -13.64 11.08 5.09
C GLU A 158 -14.82 10.81 4.14
N LEU A 159 -15.41 11.86 3.57
CA LEU A 159 -16.49 11.74 2.60
C LEU A 159 -16.01 11.11 1.29
N TYR A 160 -14.89 11.58 0.74
CA TYR A 160 -14.33 11.03 -0.50
C TYR A 160 -13.93 9.56 -0.35
N ILE A 161 -13.41 9.16 0.81
CA ILE A 161 -13.06 7.77 1.10
C ILE A 161 -14.29 6.87 1.05
N SER A 162 -15.41 7.28 1.64
CA SER A 162 -16.63 6.47 1.62
C SER A 162 -17.11 6.20 0.19
N GLU A 163 -17.01 7.20 -0.69
CA GLU A 163 -17.34 7.06 -2.10
C GLU A 163 -16.34 6.12 -2.81
N LEU A 164 -15.03 6.34 -2.62
CA LEU A 164 -13.99 5.48 -3.19
C LEU A 164 -14.13 4.02 -2.77
N LEU A 165 -14.37 3.76 -1.48
CA LEU A 165 -14.55 2.40 -0.96
C LEU A 165 -15.79 1.73 -1.55
N THR A 166 -16.86 2.48 -1.81
CA THR A 166 -18.05 1.95 -2.48
C THR A 166 -17.71 1.50 -3.90
N GLU A 167 -16.98 2.31 -4.67
CA GLU A 167 -16.56 1.96 -6.03
C GLU A 167 -15.63 0.73 -6.03
N ILE A 168 -14.62 0.72 -5.14
CA ILE A 168 -13.66 -0.37 -5.01
C ILE A 168 -14.38 -1.67 -4.64
N THR A 169 -15.19 -1.67 -3.58
CA THR A 169 -15.87 -2.90 -3.11
C THR A 169 -16.95 -3.38 -4.07
N SER A 170 -17.48 -2.52 -4.96
CA SER A 170 -18.39 -2.96 -6.03
C SER A 170 -17.70 -3.83 -7.08
N LEU A 171 -16.40 -3.63 -7.33
CA LEU A 171 -15.61 -4.38 -8.32
C LEU A 171 -14.72 -5.44 -7.67
N PHE A 172 -14.39 -5.25 -6.38
CA PHE A 172 -13.50 -6.09 -5.58
C PHE A 172 -14.16 -6.43 -4.23
N PRO A 173 -15.29 -7.15 -4.21
CA PRO A 173 -16.10 -7.36 -3.01
C PRO A 173 -15.41 -8.17 -1.92
N GLU A 174 -14.39 -8.94 -2.27
CA GLU A 174 -13.61 -9.75 -1.34
C GLU A 174 -12.49 -8.97 -0.63
N PHE A 175 -12.26 -7.71 -1.03
CA PHE A 175 -11.24 -6.87 -0.44
C PHE A 175 -11.75 -6.13 0.79
N THR A 176 -10.90 -6.05 1.80
CA THR A 176 -11.22 -5.40 3.09
C THR A 176 -10.28 -4.24 3.36
N LEU A 177 -10.79 -3.19 4.01
CA LEU A 177 -9.95 -2.06 4.40
C LEU A 177 -8.85 -2.50 5.37
N PHE A 178 -7.64 -1.98 5.16
CA PHE A 178 -6.53 -2.17 6.08
C PHE A 178 -6.75 -1.31 7.34
N ASP A 179 -6.51 -1.88 8.53
CA ASP A 179 -6.58 -1.12 9.77
C ASP A 179 -5.35 -0.20 9.92
N ASN A 180 -5.56 1.07 9.58
CA ASN A 180 -4.52 2.09 9.65
C ASN A 180 -4.01 2.37 11.07
N GLN A 181 -4.67 1.87 12.13
CA GLN A 181 -4.12 1.93 13.49
C GLN A 181 -2.89 1.05 13.70
N LEU A 182 -2.75 0.00 12.89
CA LEU A 182 -1.62 -0.94 12.93
C LEU A 182 -0.58 -0.63 11.85
N ALA A 183 -0.77 0.43 11.05
CA ALA A 183 0.04 0.69 9.86
C ALA A 183 1.54 0.86 10.15
N ASP A 184 1.89 1.52 11.25
CA ASP A 184 3.27 1.80 11.70
C ASP A 184 3.86 0.69 12.58
N TYR A 185 3.14 -0.42 12.77
CA TYR A 185 3.68 -1.60 13.44
C TYR A 185 4.87 -2.13 12.66
N LYS A 186 6.00 -2.32 13.34
CA LYS A 186 7.24 -2.74 12.70
C LYS A 186 7.29 -4.25 12.52
N VAL A 187 7.41 -4.69 11.27
CA VAL A 187 7.65 -6.08 10.90
C VAL A 187 9.14 -6.23 10.62
N ASN A 188 9.77 -7.20 11.29
CA ASN A 188 11.19 -7.47 11.12
C ASN A 188 11.40 -8.49 10.00
N THR A 189 12.50 -8.32 9.26
CA THR A 189 13.07 -9.38 8.40
C THR A 189 12.07 -9.87 7.33
N ILE A 190 11.79 -9.00 6.36
CA ILE A 190 10.93 -9.32 5.21
C ILE A 190 11.75 -9.28 3.94
N GLN A 191 11.71 -10.36 3.16
CA GLN A 191 12.23 -10.39 1.81
C GLN A 191 11.07 -10.25 0.81
N THR A 192 11.10 -9.19 0.01
CA THR A 192 10.19 -9.00 -1.14
C THR A 192 10.90 -9.36 -2.44
N GLU A 193 10.18 -9.26 -3.58
CA GLU A 193 10.74 -9.55 -4.90
C GLU A 193 11.96 -8.66 -5.22
N GLU A 194 11.91 -7.40 -4.82
CA GLU A 194 12.91 -6.40 -5.24
C GLU A 194 13.88 -6.04 -4.12
N ASP A 195 13.45 -6.13 -2.86
CA ASP A 195 14.17 -5.56 -1.73
C ASP A 195 14.18 -6.49 -0.51
N SER A 196 15.17 -6.27 0.35
CA SER A 196 15.30 -6.90 1.66
C SER A 196 15.13 -5.84 2.75
N TYR A 197 14.22 -6.08 3.68
CA TYR A 197 13.88 -5.14 4.74
C TYR A 197 14.20 -5.74 6.11
N LEU A 198 15.12 -5.11 6.83
CA LEU A 198 15.39 -5.46 8.22
C LEU A 198 14.21 -5.05 9.13
N ASN A 199 13.61 -3.90 8.84
CA ASN A 199 12.47 -3.36 9.57
C ASN A 199 11.60 -2.52 8.61
N ILE A 200 10.30 -2.82 8.54
CA ILE A 200 9.37 -2.17 7.62
C ILE A 200 8.00 -2.00 8.30
N ASP A 201 7.30 -0.90 7.98
CA ASP A 201 5.92 -0.66 8.43
C ASP A 201 4.99 -1.75 7.91
N LEU A 202 4.08 -2.22 8.76
CA LEU A 202 3.11 -3.27 8.42
C LEU A 202 2.33 -2.91 7.15
N PHE A 203 1.91 -1.64 7.02
CA PHE A 203 1.25 -1.15 5.81
C PHE A 203 2.13 -1.36 4.56
N MET A 204 3.42 -1.06 4.66
CA MET A 204 4.36 -1.16 3.55
C MET A 204 4.65 -2.61 3.15
N VAL A 205 4.44 -3.59 4.03
CA VAL A 205 4.53 -5.02 3.66
C VAL A 205 3.40 -5.41 2.70
N PHE A 206 2.19 -4.91 2.94
CA PHE A 206 1.03 -5.23 2.09
C PHE A 206 1.02 -4.44 0.78
N PHE A 207 1.49 -3.20 0.81
CA PHE A 207 1.34 -2.25 -0.29
C PHE A 207 2.66 -1.75 -0.87
N GLU A 208 3.75 -2.49 -0.63
CA GLU A 208 5.12 -2.37 -1.15
C GLU A 208 5.36 -1.19 -2.12
N ARG A 209 6.32 -0.29 -1.83
CA ARG A 209 6.48 1.01 -2.52
C ARG A 209 5.27 1.96 -2.34
N GLY A 210 4.68 1.92 -1.15
CA GLY A 210 3.55 2.74 -0.72
C GLY A 210 3.76 4.25 -0.74
N LEU A 211 4.90 4.75 -1.20
CA LEU A 211 5.19 6.18 -1.17
C LEU A 211 5.10 6.77 -2.55
N PRO A 212 4.54 7.98 -2.69
CA PRO A 212 4.42 8.62 -3.97
C PRO A 212 5.80 9.02 -4.49
N ALA A 213 6.45 8.17 -5.26
CA ALA A 213 7.48 8.64 -6.18
C ALA A 213 6.79 9.58 -7.17
N GLY A 214 6.99 10.89 -6.98
CA GLY A 214 6.54 11.91 -7.90
C GLY A 214 5.15 12.51 -7.66
N VAL A 215 4.54 12.42 -6.47
CA VAL A 215 3.46 13.36 -6.14
C VAL A 215 3.97 14.79 -6.26
#